data_AF-A0A0N4TBJ5-F1
#
_entry.id   AF-A0A0N4TBJ5-F1
#
_cell.length_a   1.000
_cell.length_b   1.000
_cell.length_c   1.000
_cell.angle_alpha   90.00
_cell.angle_beta   90.00
_cell.angle_gamma   90.00
#
_symmetry.space_group_name_H-M   'P 1'
#
loop_
_entity.id
_entity.type
_entity.pdbx_description
1 polymer ?
#
loop_
_entity_poly.entity_id
_entity_poly.type
_entity_poly.pdbx_seq_one_letter_code
_entity_poly.pdbx_strand_id
1 'polypeptide(L)'
;LFYSFIYLFIFYFCFRFFTSPDKVNGLKGFNFTWTEVKKTTDNNECLHPTMYLCTYTKLCIDARLKCNGDKNCGLHDDTDEAYLSDKYHS
;
A
#
# COMPACT_ATOMS: atom_id res chain seq x y z
N LEU A 1 -15.09 36.63 -29.85
CA LEU A 1 -15.46 36.95 -28.45
C LEU A 1 -16.23 35.81 -27.78
N PHE A 2 -17.32 35.28 -28.34
CA PHE A 2 -18.10 34.16 -27.77
C PHE A 2 -17.30 32.87 -27.49
N TYR A 3 -16.41 32.46 -28.40
CA TYR A 3 -15.58 31.25 -28.21
C TYR A 3 -14.60 31.37 -27.03
N SER A 4 -14.11 32.58 -26.74
CA SER A 4 -13.19 32.82 -25.63
C SER A 4 -13.87 32.65 -24.27
N PHE A 5 -15.13 33.08 -24.15
CA PHE A 5 -15.92 32.88 -22.92
C PHE A 5 -16.24 31.41 -22.67
N ILE A 6 -16.50 30.62 -23.71
CA ILE A 6 -16.77 29.17 -23.58
C ILE A 6 -15.53 28.43 -23.08
N TYR A 7 -14.34 28.72 -23.63
CA TYR A 7 -13.10 28.10 -23.16
C TYR A 7 -12.76 28.50 -21.72
N LEU A 8 -12.95 29.77 -21.34
CA LEU A 8 -12.74 30.23 -19.97
C LEU A 8 -13.70 29.53 -19.00
N PHE A 9 -14.96 29.32 -19.40
CA PHE A 9 -15.96 28.64 -18.57
C PHE A 9 -15.66 27.14 -18.41
N ILE A 10 -15.25 26.46 -19.49
CA ILE A 10 -14.85 25.04 -19.44
C ILE A 10 -13.59 24.85 -18.59
N PHE A 11 -12.59 25.73 -18.72
CA PHE A 11 -11.37 25.65 -17.90
C PHE A 11 -11.67 25.89 -16.42
N TYR A 12 -12.51 26.88 -16.11
CA TYR A 12 -12.88 27.22 -14.73
C TYR A 12 -13.76 26.15 -14.07
N PHE A 13 -14.64 25.49 -14.85
CA PHE A 13 -15.49 24.41 -14.36
C PHE A 13 -14.72 23.10 -14.15
N CYS A 14 -13.79 22.76 -15.05
CA CYS A 14 -12.97 21.56 -14.95
C CYS A 14 -12.00 21.61 -13.75
N PHE A 15 -11.43 22.80 -13.46
CA PHE A 15 -10.52 22.98 -12.33
C PHE A 15 -11.20 22.81 -10.97
N ARG A 16 -12.48 23.17 -10.82
CA ARG A 16 -13.22 23.02 -9.56
C ARG A 16 -13.55 21.57 -9.19
N PHE A 17 -13.63 20.67 -10.17
CA PHE A 17 -13.99 19.26 -9.91
C PHE A 17 -12.79 18.44 -9.42
N PHE A 18 -11.57 18.79 -9.85
CA PHE A 18 -10.35 18.07 -9.47
C PHE A 18 -9.85 18.42 -8.06
N THR A 19 -10.29 19.55 -7.50
CA THR A 19 -9.78 20.08 -6.22
C THR A 19 -10.87 20.24 -5.17
N SER A 20 -11.90 19.38 -5.14
CA SER A 20 -12.81 19.32 -3.99
C SER A 20 -12.38 18.15 -3.08
N PRO A 21 -11.38 18.36 -2.20
CA PRO A 21 -10.99 17.37 -1.19
C PRO A 21 -12.13 17.06 -0.20
N ASP A 22 -13.21 17.83 -0.25
CA ASP A 22 -14.37 17.70 0.63
C ASP A 22 -15.29 16.52 0.25
N LYS A 23 -15.08 15.90 -0.92
CA LYS A 23 -15.79 14.68 -1.35
C LYS A 23 -15.08 13.36 -1.02
N VAL A 24 -14.07 13.37 -0.14
CA VAL A 24 -13.49 12.13 0.41
C VAL A 24 -13.53 12.05 1.94
N ASN A 25 -13.86 13.13 2.63
CA ASN A 25 -14.04 13.15 4.07
C ASN A 25 -15.46 12.68 4.46
N GLY A 26 -15.73 11.37 4.36
CA GLY A 26 -17.02 10.82 4.80
C GLY A 26 -17.36 9.40 4.34
N LEU A 27 -16.59 8.82 3.42
CA LEU A 27 -16.75 7.41 3.07
C LEU A 27 -16.04 6.54 4.12
N LYS A 28 -16.81 5.92 5.01
CA LYS A 28 -16.36 4.81 5.86
C LYS A 28 -15.98 3.63 4.96
N GLY A 29 -14.78 3.64 4.36
CA GLY A 29 -14.45 2.62 3.38
C GLY A 29 -13.03 2.53 2.85
N PHE A 30 -12.13 3.47 3.17
CA PHE A 30 -10.74 3.37 2.71
C PHE A 30 -9.81 3.10 3.89
N ASN A 31 -9.75 1.83 4.31
CA ASN A 31 -8.66 1.35 5.15
C ASN A 31 -7.48 1.04 4.24
N PHE A 32 -6.60 2.03 4.04
CA PHE A 32 -5.39 1.85 3.25
C PHE A 32 -4.24 1.48 4.19
N THR A 33 -3.86 0.20 4.17
CA THR A 33 -2.69 -0.30 4.89
C THR A 33 -1.51 -0.32 3.93
N TRP A 34 -0.38 0.27 4.35
CA TRP A 34 0.88 0.18 3.63
C TRP A 34 1.93 -0.47 4.51
N THR A 35 2.75 -1.32 3.90
CA THR A 35 3.90 -1.92 4.57
C THR A 35 5.17 -1.31 4.02
N GLU A 36 6.05 -0.88 4.92
CA GLU A 36 7.40 -0.50 4.55
C GLU A 36 8.18 -1.75 4.14
N VAL A 37 8.66 -1.76 2.90
CA VAL A 37 9.43 -2.88 2.34
C VAL A 37 10.79 -2.37 1.90
N LYS A 38 11.84 -3.12 2.27
CA LYS A 38 13.19 -2.90 1.74
C LYS A 38 13.48 -3.96 0.67
N LYS A 39 13.82 -3.52 -0.55
CA LYS A 39 14.35 -4.41 -1.59
C LYS A 39 15.82 -4.69 -1.31
N THR A 40 16.17 -5.95 -1.27
CA THR A 40 17.52 -6.38 -0.94
C THR A 40 17.98 -7.40 -1.98
N THR A 41 19.22 -7.24 -2.46
CA THR A 41 19.87 -8.20 -3.37
C THR A 41 20.49 -9.38 -2.63
N ASP A 42 20.88 -9.16 -1.38
CA ASP A 42 21.61 -10.14 -0.56
C ASP A 42 20.83 -10.52 0.70
N ASN A 43 20.56 -11.81 0.90
CA ASN A 43 19.78 -12.32 2.04
C ASN A 43 20.33 -11.88 3.43
N ASN A 44 21.58 -11.40 3.49
CA ASN A 44 22.24 -10.98 4.72
C ASN A 44 21.82 -9.60 5.22
N GLU A 45 21.25 -8.73 4.39
CA GLU A 45 20.87 -7.38 4.85
C GLU A 45 19.66 -7.37 5.78
N CYS A 46 18.96 -8.50 5.86
CA CYS A 46 17.71 -8.65 6.62
C CYS A 46 17.84 -9.69 7.72
N LEU A 47 19.07 -10.03 8.11
CA LEU A 47 19.41 -10.90 9.23
C LEU A 47 19.14 -10.29 10.60
N HIS A 48 18.58 -9.08 10.66
CA HIS A 48 18.22 -8.47 11.93
C HIS A 48 17.04 -9.25 12.54
N PRO A 49 17.06 -9.55 13.86
CA PRO A 49 16.00 -10.33 14.51
C PRO A 49 14.61 -9.68 14.45
N THR A 50 14.56 -8.38 14.12
CA THR A 50 13.34 -7.59 13.95
C THR A 50 12.82 -7.56 12.51
N MET A 51 13.53 -8.18 11.57
CA MET A 51 13.16 -8.19 10.15
C MET A 51 12.88 -9.62 9.67
N TYR A 52 12.08 -9.72 8.62
CA TYR A 52 11.76 -10.95 7.93
C TYR A 52 12.02 -10.79 6.43
N LEU A 53 12.68 -11.79 5.85
CA LEU A 53 12.97 -11.85 4.43
C LEU A 53 11.95 -12.75 3.72
N CYS A 54 11.23 -12.18 2.77
CA CYS A 54 10.31 -12.89 1.90
C CYS A 54 11.06 -13.86 0.96
N THR A 55 10.49 -15.05 0.77
CA THR A 55 11.21 -16.14 0.10
C THR A 55 11.38 -15.90 -1.39
N TYR A 56 10.33 -15.44 -2.05
CA TYR A 56 10.28 -15.32 -3.51
C TYR A 56 10.63 -13.91 -3.98
N THR A 57 10.09 -12.88 -3.34
CA THR A 57 10.30 -11.49 -3.76
C THR A 57 11.60 -10.88 -3.25
N LYS A 58 12.29 -11.54 -2.30
CA LYS A 58 13.49 -11.01 -1.62
C LYS A 58 13.28 -9.62 -1.03
N LEU A 59 12.05 -9.37 -0.58
CA LEU A 59 11.68 -8.17 0.17
C LEU A 59 11.90 -8.40 1.65
N CYS A 60 12.27 -7.34 2.35
CA CYS A 60 12.40 -7.36 3.78
C CYS A 60 11.32 -6.50 4.41
N ILE A 61 10.58 -7.13 5.32
CA ILE A 61 9.48 -6.56 6.07
C ILE A 61 9.77 -6.66 7.56
N ASP A 62 9.04 -5.93 8.38
CA ASP A 62 9.15 -6.05 9.83
C ASP A 62 8.65 -7.44 10.29
N ALA A 63 9.35 -8.07 11.22
CA ALA A 63 8.99 -9.40 11.72
C ALA A 63 7.62 -9.45 12.43
N ARG A 64 7.08 -8.30 12.86
CA ARG A 64 5.73 -8.18 13.45
C ARG A 64 4.61 -8.23 12.43
N LEU A 65 4.93 -8.01 11.16
CA LEU A 65 3.99 -8.07 10.05
C LEU A 65 3.82 -9.48 9.53
N LYS A 66 4.70 -10.40 9.93
CA LYS A 66 4.40 -11.82 9.77
C LYS A 66 3.08 -12.10 10.45
N CYS A 67 2.29 -12.92 9.80
CA CYS A 67 1.15 -13.54 10.42
C CYS A 67 0.08 -12.53 10.84
N ASN A 68 -0.10 -11.40 10.16
CA ASN A 68 -1.05 -10.36 10.57
C ASN A 68 -2.38 -10.41 9.78
N GLY A 69 -2.51 -11.34 8.83
CA GLY A 69 -3.66 -11.46 7.92
C GLY A 69 -3.54 -10.63 6.64
N ASP A 70 -2.50 -9.80 6.51
CA ASP A 70 -2.24 -8.96 5.35
C ASP A 70 -1.01 -9.48 4.58
N LYS A 71 -1.15 -9.65 3.26
CA LYS A 71 -0.02 -10.07 2.42
C LYS A 71 0.95 -8.90 2.23
N ASN A 72 2.06 -8.93 2.94
CA ASN A 72 3.07 -7.88 2.94
C ASN A 72 4.32 -8.23 2.13
N CYS A 73 4.52 -9.50 1.78
CA CYS A 73 5.64 -9.95 0.95
C CYS A 73 5.56 -9.60 -0.54
N GLY A 74 4.56 -8.81 -0.95
CA GLY A 74 4.43 -8.27 -2.30
C GLY A 74 3.50 -9.07 -3.21
N LEU A 75 3.59 -8.83 -4.52
CA LEU A 75 2.69 -9.46 -5.49
C LEU A 75 3.14 -10.91 -5.74
N HIS A 76 2.26 -11.87 -5.46
CA HIS A 76 2.49 -13.32 -5.59
C HIS A 76 3.46 -13.94 -4.56
N ASP A 77 3.72 -13.27 -3.44
CA ASP A 77 4.45 -13.84 -2.31
C ASP A 77 3.66 -13.59 -1.03
N ASP A 78 3.14 -14.66 -0.43
CA ASP A 78 2.42 -14.69 0.82
C ASP A 78 3.14 -15.52 1.88
N THR A 79 4.47 -15.66 1.75
CA THR A 79 5.28 -16.45 2.68
C THR A 79 5.22 -15.92 4.13
N ASP A 80 4.94 -14.62 4.31
CA ASP A 80 4.69 -14.00 5.61
C ASP A 80 3.42 -14.52 6.31
N GLU A 81 2.44 -14.97 5.53
CA GLU A 81 1.16 -15.52 5.99
C GLU A 81 1.05 -17.04 5.79
N ALA A 82 1.93 -17.67 4.99
CA ALA A 82 1.86 -19.10 4.68
C ALA A 82 2.20 -20.00 5.88
N TYR A 83 3.00 -19.50 6.83
CA TYR A 83 3.45 -20.28 8.00
C TYR A 83 2.42 -20.31 9.15
N LEU A 84 1.23 -19.74 8.92
CA LEU A 84 0.27 -19.44 9.97
C LEU A 84 -0.83 -20.46 10.26
N SER A 85 -0.74 -21.65 9.70
CA SER A 85 -1.71 -22.70 10.04
C SER A 85 -1.66 -23.17 11.51
N ASP A 86 -0.66 -22.72 12.31
CA ASP A 86 -0.43 -23.27 13.65
C ASP A 86 -0.32 -22.24 14.81
N LYS A 87 -0.41 -20.92 14.57
CA LYS A 87 -0.20 -19.89 15.63
C LYS A 87 -1.35 -18.94 15.92
N TYR A 88 -2.46 -19.01 15.18
CA TYR A 88 -3.64 -18.14 15.40
C TYR A 88 -4.77 -18.80 16.21
N HIS A 89 -4.43 -19.80 17.04
CA HIS A 89 -5.37 -20.39 17.99
C HIS A 89 -4.73 -20.65 19.35
N SER A 90 -4.22 -19.59 20.00
CA SER A 90 -3.98 -19.59 21.45
C SER A 90 -4.15 -18.20 22.06
#